data_AF-A0A397BUD4-F1
#
_entry.id   AF-A0A397BUD4-F1
#
_cell.length_a   1.000
_cell.length_b   1.000
_cell.length_c   1.000
_cell.angle_alpha   90.00
_cell.angle_beta   90.00
_cell.angle_gamma   90.00
#
_symmetry.space_group_name_H-M   'P 1'
#
loop_
_entity.id
_entity.type
_entity.pdbx_description
1 polymer ?
#
loop_
_entity_poly.entity_id
_entity_poly.type
_entity_poly.pdbx_seq_one_letter_code
_entity_poly.pdbx_strand_id
1 'polypeptide(L)'
;MPTVLTIKSHVELQNATGEIVQKRPLRKHKHALGTSLACLQDQVLGVHDPEIQEIRRTGLGDFTHEFLLCDVDGDWVVLESEDIVQARGFLQIKVLLRLNITFPRGDELF
;
A
#
# COMPACT_ATOMS: atom_id res chain seq x y z
N MET A 1 -1.90 28.04 -10.61
CA MET A 1 -1.53 27.40 -9.33
C MET A 1 -1.34 25.92 -9.62
N PRO A 2 -0.27 25.26 -9.16
CA PRO A 2 -0.17 23.81 -9.31
C PRO A 2 -1.34 23.20 -8.54
N THR A 3 -2.22 22.52 -9.25
CA THR A 3 -3.33 21.81 -8.65
C THR A 3 -2.72 20.67 -7.80
N VAL A 4 -3.20 20.48 -6.58
CA VAL A 4 -2.61 19.52 -5.62
C VAL A 4 -3.53 18.31 -5.50
N LEU A 5 -2.94 17.11 -5.57
CA LEU A 5 -3.60 15.85 -5.26
C LEU A 5 -3.38 15.52 -3.79
N THR A 6 -4.45 15.32 -3.03
CA THR A 6 -4.37 14.86 -1.64
C THR A 6 -4.43 13.35 -1.61
N ILE A 7 -3.42 12.71 -1.04
CA ILE A 7 -3.42 11.26 -0.86
C ILE A 7 -3.50 10.91 0.61
N LYS A 8 -4.37 9.97 0.93
CA LYS A 8 -4.37 9.27 2.21
C LYS A 8 -3.88 7.86 1.94
N SER A 9 -2.82 7.42 2.60
CA SER A 9 -2.36 6.05 2.44
C SER A 9 -1.89 5.38 3.72
N HIS A 10 -1.98 4.06 3.71
CA HIS A 10 -1.50 3.20 4.79
C HIS A 10 -0.88 1.93 4.23
N VAL A 11 -0.18 1.21 5.09
CA VAL A 11 0.39 -0.11 4.79
C VAL A 11 -0.44 -1.20 5.47
N GLU A 12 -0.76 -2.25 4.72
CA GLU A 12 -1.30 -3.50 5.26
C GLU A 12 -0.35 -4.64 4.90
N LEU A 13 -0.02 -5.48 5.87
CA LEU A 13 0.72 -6.72 5.67
C LEU A 13 -0.27 -7.88 5.72
N GLN A 14 -0.30 -8.67 4.65
CA GLN A 14 -1.09 -9.89 4.57
C GLN A 14 -0.20 -11.13 4.50
N ASN A 15 -0.69 -12.23 5.08
CA ASN A 15 -0.09 -13.55 4.87
C ASN A 15 -0.55 -14.14 3.51
N ALA A 16 -0.04 -15.32 3.17
CA ALA A 16 -0.37 -16.00 1.92
C ALA A 16 -1.86 -16.37 1.76
N THR A 17 -2.63 -16.42 2.86
CA THR A 17 -4.07 -16.71 2.85
C THR A 17 -4.93 -15.44 2.73
N GLY A 18 -4.31 -14.26 2.67
CA GLY A 18 -4.99 -12.96 2.56
C GLY A 18 -5.42 -12.36 3.90
N GLU A 19 -5.06 -12.98 5.03
CA GLU A 19 -5.36 -12.45 6.35
C GLU A 19 -4.42 -11.29 6.71
N ILE A 20 -4.97 -10.25 7.32
CA ILE A 20 -4.20 -9.06 7.73
C ILE A 20 -3.41 -9.41 8.99
N VAL A 21 -2.09 -9.46 8.84
CA VAL A 21 -1.13 -9.68 9.94
C VAL A 21 -0.86 -8.37 10.66
N GLN A 22 -0.68 -7.27 9.91
CA GLN A 22 -0.43 -5.94 10.47
C GLN A 22 -1.11 -4.86 9.64
N LYS A 23 -1.62 -3.84 10.31
CA LYS A 23 -2.16 -2.64 9.68
C LYS A 23 -1.53 -1.41 10.30
N ARG A 24 -0.96 -0.55 9.46
CA ARG A 24 -0.28 0.68 9.86
C ARG A 24 -1.24 1.89 9.78
N PRO A 25 -0.97 2.96 10.54
CA PRO A 25 -1.84 4.12 10.57
C PRO A 25 -1.90 4.83 9.21
N LEU A 26 -3.04 5.48 8.96
CA LEU A 26 -3.29 6.24 7.75
C LEU A 26 -2.54 7.58 7.79
N ARG A 27 -1.74 7.85 6.77
CA ARG A 27 -0.99 9.10 6.60
C ARG A 27 -1.62 9.92 5.48
N LYS A 28 -1.75 11.23 5.69
CA LYS A 28 -2.23 12.18 4.68
C LYS A 28 -1.07 13.02 4.17
N HIS A 29 -0.90 13.11 2.86
CA HIS A 29 0.14 13.92 2.24
C HIS A 29 -0.35 14.51 0.90
N LYS A 30 0.40 15.49 0.38
CA LYS A 30 0.05 16.27 -0.80
C LYS A 30 1.04 16.01 -1.91
N HIS A 31 0.53 15.85 -3.13
CA HIS A 31 1.29 15.60 -4.35
C HIS A 31 0.94 16.59 -5.44
N ALA A 32 1.85 16.81 -6.38
CA ALA A 32 1.55 17.58 -7.58
C ALA A 32 0.56 16.80 -8.47
N LEU A 33 -0.45 17.47 -9.02
CA LEU A 33 -1.26 16.88 -10.09
C LEU A 33 -0.43 16.71 -11.37
N GLY A 34 -0.66 15.62 -12.11
CA GLY A 34 0.10 15.25 -13.30
C GLY A 34 1.33 14.37 -13.05
N THR A 35 1.54 13.92 -11.81
CA THR A 35 2.54 12.90 -11.48
C THR A 35 2.21 11.56 -12.15
N SER A 36 3.22 10.88 -12.71
CA SER A 36 3.04 9.55 -13.29
C SER A 36 2.79 8.49 -12.21
N LEU A 37 2.16 7.37 -12.57
CA LEU A 37 1.93 6.26 -11.64
C LEU A 37 3.20 5.81 -10.92
N ALA A 38 4.30 5.61 -11.65
CA ALA A 38 5.58 5.20 -11.08
C ALA A 38 6.12 6.22 -10.05
N CYS A 39 6.02 7.51 -10.35
CA CYS A 39 6.47 8.56 -9.43
C CYS A 39 5.57 8.64 -8.19
N LEU A 40 4.26 8.42 -8.35
CA LEU A 40 3.33 8.34 -7.24
C LEU A 40 3.64 7.16 -6.32
N GLN A 41 3.88 5.98 -6.90
CA GLN A 41 4.21 4.76 -6.18
C GLN A 41 5.52 4.92 -5.39
N ASP A 42 6.57 5.48 -6.00
CA ASP A 42 7.85 5.75 -5.34
C ASP A 42 7.68 6.71 -4.15
N GLN A 43 6.92 7.79 -4.33
CA GLN A 43 6.67 8.74 -3.24
C GLN A 43 5.83 8.13 -2.11
N VAL A 44 4.82 7.33 -2.44
CA VAL A 44 4.00 6.63 -1.44
C VAL A 44 4.86 5.61 -0.67
N LEU A 45 5.77 4.89 -1.34
CA LEU A 45 6.75 4.02 -0.68
C LEU A 45 7.68 4.81 0.24
N GLY A 46 8.22 5.93 -0.24
CA GLY A 46 9.10 6.79 0.58
C GLY A 46 8.42 7.30 1.85
N VAL A 47 7.13 7.60 1.81
CA VAL A 47 6.34 8.01 3.00
C VAL A 47 6.22 6.88 4.04
N HIS A 48 6.20 5.63 3.60
CA HIS A 48 5.99 4.43 4.41
C HIS A 48 7.26 3.57 4.58
N ASP A 49 8.42 4.03 4.10
CA ASP A 49 9.69 3.32 4.28
C ASP A 49 9.95 2.98 5.76
N PRO A 50 9.72 3.87 6.75
CA PRO A 50 9.91 3.52 8.16
C PRO A 50 9.13 2.29 8.60
N GLU A 51 7.85 2.19 8.21
CA GLU A 51 6.99 1.04 8.48
C GLU A 51 7.49 -0.22 7.76
N ILE A 52 7.87 -0.10 6.49
CA ILE A 52 8.36 -1.22 5.66
C ILE A 52 9.67 -1.77 6.25
N GLN A 53 10.60 -0.89 6.67
CA GLN A 53 11.85 -1.30 7.30
C GLN A 53 11.62 -1.94 8.67
N GLU A 54 10.64 -1.48 9.45
CA GLU A 54 10.26 -2.13 10.71
C GLU A 54 9.77 -3.55 10.46
N ILE A 55 8.89 -3.75 9.47
CA ILE A 55 8.41 -5.09 9.09
C ILE A 55 9.58 -5.98 8.67
N ARG A 56 10.52 -5.49 7.86
CA ARG A 56 11.72 -6.25 7.48
C ARG A 56 12.56 -6.68 8.68
N ARG A 57 12.69 -5.84 9.71
CA ARG A 57 13.42 -6.17 10.95
C ARG A 57 12.74 -7.26 11.78
N THR A 58 11.44 -7.50 11.61
CA THR A 58 10.73 -8.60 12.30
C THR A 58 11.01 -9.99 11.73
N GLY A 59 11.85 -10.09 10.69
CA GLY A 59 12.12 -11.36 9.99
C GLY A 59 11.11 -11.70 8.89
N LEU A 60 10.07 -10.88 8.74
CA LEU A 60 9.04 -11.00 7.70
C LEU A 60 9.45 -10.28 6.40
N GLY A 61 10.74 -10.22 6.06
CA GLY A 61 11.28 -9.33 5.03
C GLY A 61 11.03 -9.73 3.58
N ASP A 62 10.58 -10.94 3.32
CA ASP A 62 10.27 -11.44 1.96
C ASP A 62 8.78 -11.23 1.66
N PHE A 63 8.45 -10.03 1.20
CA PHE A 63 7.12 -9.68 0.71
C PHE A 63 7.17 -9.00 -0.65
N THR A 64 6.15 -9.28 -1.46
CA THR A 64 5.81 -8.45 -2.61
C THR A 64 4.95 -7.28 -2.15
N HIS A 65 4.89 -6.21 -2.94
CA HIS A 65 4.02 -5.08 -2.65
C HIS A 65 3.15 -4.73 -3.85
N GLU A 66 1.93 -4.31 -3.56
CA GLU A 66 0.93 -3.88 -4.53
C GLU A 66 0.28 -2.58 -4.03
N PHE A 67 -0.11 -1.72 -4.96
CA PHE A 67 -0.80 -0.48 -4.63
C PHE A 67 -2.27 -0.64 -5.00
N LEU A 68 -3.13 -0.48 -4.00
CA LEU A 68 -4.57 -0.53 -4.19
C LEU A 68 -5.16 0.86 -3.99
N LEU A 69 -6.17 1.20 -4.78
CA LEU A 69 -7.03 2.35 -4.62
C LEU A 69 -8.33 1.93 -3.95
N CYS A 70 -8.84 2.76 -3.04
CA CYS A 70 -10.24 2.66 -2.62
C CYS A 70 -11.10 3.40 -3.66
N ASP A 71 -11.94 2.66 -4.37
CA ASP A 71 -12.85 3.24 -5.35
C ASP A 71 -14.05 3.93 -4.68
N VAL A 72 -15.00 4.37 -5.50
CA VAL A 72 -16.21 5.08 -5.06
C VAL A 72 -17.20 4.20 -4.30
N ASP A 73 -17.18 2.90 -4.55
CA ASP A 73 -18.03 1.90 -3.90
C ASP A 73 -17.41 1.43 -2.57
N GLY A 74 -16.14 1.77 -2.34
CA GLY A 74 -15.38 1.44 -1.13
C GLY A 74 -14.56 0.15 -1.27
N ASP A 75 -14.48 -0.38 -2.48
CA ASP A 75 -13.71 -1.57 -2.80
C ASP A 75 -12.25 -1.22 -3.07
N TRP A 76 -11.36 -2.18 -2.75
CA TRP A 76 -9.93 -2.03 -2.97
C TRP A 76 -9.54 -2.67 -4.30
N VAL A 77 -9.27 -1.83 -5.30
CA VAL A 77 -8.87 -2.23 -6.66
C VAL A 77 -7.41 -1.88 -6.91
N VAL A 78 -6.78 -2.49 -7.91
CA VAL A 78 -5.39 -2.16 -8.27
C VAL A 78 -5.32 -0.71 -8.74
N LEU A 79 -4.34 0.04 -8.23
CA LEU A 79 -4.12 1.42 -8.63
C LEU A 79 -3.52 1.49 -10.04
N GLU A 80 -4.24 2.13 -10.95
CA GLU A 80 -3.83 2.30 -12.34
C GLU A 80 -3.52 3.78 -12.67
N SER A 81 -2.95 4.01 -13.85
CA SER A 81 -2.58 5.38 -14.27
C SER A 81 -3.82 6.24 -14.52
N GLU A 82 -4.92 5.64 -14.98
CA GLU A 82 -6.17 6.33 -15.27
C GLU A 82 -6.81 6.92 -14.01
N ASP A 83 -6.68 6.24 -12.87
CA ASP A 83 -7.19 6.72 -11.59
C ASP A 83 -6.57 8.04 -11.16
N ILE A 84 -5.29 8.23 -11.46
CA ILE A 84 -4.56 9.47 -11.16
C ILE A 84 -5.06 10.61 -12.03
N VAL A 85 -5.36 10.33 -13.29
CA VAL A 85 -5.88 11.31 -14.25
C VAL A 85 -7.32 11.71 -13.90
N GLN A 86 -8.13 10.74 -13.47
CA GLN A 86 -9.52 10.96 -13.08
C GLN A 86 -9.67 11.53 -11.66
N ALA A 87 -8.62 11.47 -10.84
CA ALA A 87 -8.63 11.94 -9.47
C ALA A 87 -9.06 13.40 -9.36
N ARG A 88 -10.20 13.64 -8.71
CA ARG A 88 -10.71 15.00 -8.43
C ARG A 88 -10.04 15.63 -7.21
N GLY A 89 -8.71 15.50 -7.11
CA GLY A 89 -7.91 16.08 -6.04
C GLY A 89 -7.81 15.26 -4.75
N PHE A 90 -8.37 14.04 -4.73
CA PHE A 90 -8.24 13.11 -3.61
C PHE A 90 -8.10 11.65 -4.08
N LEU A 91 -7.17 10.89 -3.48
CA LEU A 91 -7.08 9.43 -3.59
C LEU A 91 -6.83 8.81 -2.21
N GLN A 92 -7.37 7.62 -2.01
CA GLN A 92 -7.08 6.78 -0.85
C GLN A 92 -6.37 5.51 -1.29
N ILE A 93 -5.11 5.37 -0.93
CA ILE A 93 -4.22 4.31 -1.40
C ILE A 93 -3.87 3.36 -0.26
N LYS A 94 -3.82 2.07 -0.53
CA LYS A 94 -3.27 1.07 0.37
C LYS A 94 -2.03 0.46 -0.28
N VAL A 95 -0.92 0.45 0.45
CA VAL A 95 0.25 -0.35 0.10
C VAL A 95 0.06 -1.72 0.73
N LEU A 96 -0.29 -2.70 -0.09
CA LEU A 96 -0.48 -4.07 0.35
C LEU A 96 0.84 -4.82 0.24
N LEU A 97 1.40 -5.25 1.37
CA LEU A 97 2.55 -6.13 1.43
C LEU A 97 2.04 -7.57 1.58
N ARG A 98 2.40 -8.47 0.66
CA ARG A 98 2.05 -9.89 0.75
C ARG A 98 3.27 -10.71 1.06
N LEU A 99 3.25 -11.42 2.18
CA LEU A 99 4.30 -12.36 2.55
C LEU A 99 4.38 -13.49 1.51
N ASN A 100 5.58 -13.75 0.99
CA ASN A 100 5.84 -14.89 0.12
C ASN A 100 5.97 -16.22 0.89
N ILE A 101 5.90 -16.16 2.22
CA ILE A 101 6.12 -17.30 3.10
C ILE A 101 4.77 -17.87 3.52
N THR A 102 4.51 -19.11 3.11
CA THR A 102 3.46 -19.94 3.70
C THR A 102 3.99 -20.41 5.05
N PHE A 103 3.42 -19.92 6.16
CA PHE A 103 3.71 -20.54 7.45
C PHE A 103 3.24 -22.00 7.38
N PRO A 104 4.09 -23.01 7.67
CA PRO A 104 3.58 -24.35 7.88
C PRO A 104 2.57 -24.25 9.02
N ARG A 105 1.32 -24.69 8.78
CA ARG A 105 0.35 -24.88 9.85
C ARG A 105 1.05 -25.73 10.92
N GLY A 106 1.02 -25.28 12.16
CA GLY A 106 1.72 -25.90 13.29
C GLY A 106 1.16 -27.27 13.72
N ASP A 107 0.78 -28.12 12.76
CA ASP A 107 0.16 -29.44 12.98
C ASP A 107 1.07 -30.61 12.57
N GLU A 108 2.37 -30.38 12.33
CA GLU A 108 3.33 -31.45 11.99
C GLU A 108 4.55 -31.47 12.93
N LEU A 109 4.32 -31.28 14.23
CA LEU A 109 5.31 -31.58 15.26
C LEU A 109 4.70 -32.40 16.40
N PHE A 110 4.21 -33.61 16.10
CA PHE A 110 4.15 -34.72 17.05
C PHE A 110 4.30 -36.06 16.33
#